data_AF-G9NNW7-F1
#
_entry.id   AF-G9NNW7-F1
#
_cell.length_a   1.000
_cell.length_b   1.000
_cell.length_c   1.000
_cell.angle_alpha   90.00
_cell.angle_beta   90.00
_cell.angle_gamma   90.00
#
_symmetry.space_group_name_H-M   'P 1'
#
loop_
_entity.id
_entity.type
_entity.pdbx_description
1 polymer ?
#
loop_
_entity_poly.entity_id
_entity_poly.type
_entity_poly.pdbx_seq_one_letter_code
_entity_poly.pdbx_strand_id
1 'polypeptide(L)'
;MKSIAGAFRRVGLTAFAVAAALSSLVNAEIEVRSLEERAASGNRLVFAHFMIGIVGQRTSASDYDADMQRAKAYGIDAFALNIGTDSYTDTQLGFAYQSAANNGMKVFISFDFSYWQTSDGTGVGQKIAQYAGQSAQLQVNGRPFASSFIGDGVDVNAIRSGAGSNVYFVPNFHPNTDTSTIDGALSWGAWDSNGNNRAPSNGVNVTVAENDAAYESWLNGKTYLAPVAPWFNTHFSSKNWVFPSGDLLFTRWNEVIQQGFPMVEIVTWNDYGESHYVGPLSSEHSDDGSSKWANDMPHDGWLDLSKPFIAAYKNGDTNVANYITQDQVIYWYRRNLNSLNCDSTDSLGRPDGYQTLSDTVYVVTLLKSAGSITIKSGSNSQTFNAGAGANIFTVNAALGQQTFTLTRNGASVLSGTSLMDITAVCTCGLYNFNAYVGTLPAGASDPLPPDGLAQLTAGLQVTTCKPTPSLGTNPPTSTVNNGGGGSSPTPTNCNAGTVADGESGNFTGLCQFACSFGYCPPGPCVCTGFGPSTPPATNGRNGCPVAGEPSAYDGLCSFTCNHGYCPEGACEYC
;
A
#
# COMPACT_ATOMS: atom_id res chain seq x y z
N MET A 1 64.86 -66.67 30.33
CA MET A 1 66.02 -66.70 29.40
C MET A 1 65.77 -65.68 28.31
N LYS A 2 66.70 -64.72 28.12
CA LYS A 2 67.00 -63.87 26.94
C LYS A 2 65.79 -63.25 26.19
N SER A 3 65.51 -61.93 26.28
CA SER A 3 66.18 -60.79 25.61
C SER A 3 66.25 -60.99 24.08
N ILE A 4 65.76 -60.13 23.18
CA ILE A 4 66.22 -58.77 22.79
C ILE A 4 65.15 -58.23 21.80
N ALA A 5 64.45 -57.13 22.08
CA ALA A 5 64.73 -55.75 21.65
C ALA A 5 64.71 -55.49 20.12
N GLY A 6 63.75 -54.65 19.71
CA GLY A 6 63.70 -53.98 18.41
C GLY A 6 62.95 -52.66 18.57
N ALA A 7 63.65 -51.66 19.09
CA ALA A 7 63.17 -50.29 19.23
C ALA A 7 63.15 -49.57 17.87
N PHE A 8 62.20 -48.66 17.64
CA PHE A 8 62.45 -47.21 17.62
C PHE A 8 61.22 -46.39 17.22
N ARG A 9 60.82 -45.51 18.16
CA ARG A 9 60.26 -44.14 18.02
C ARG A 9 59.11 -43.88 17.03
N ARG A 10 57.99 -43.38 17.58
CA ARG A 10 57.65 -41.93 17.54
C ARG A 10 56.57 -41.59 18.58
N VAL A 11 56.92 -40.62 19.44
CA VAL A 11 56.03 -39.85 20.30
C VAL A 11 55.43 -38.72 19.46
N GLY A 12 54.14 -38.41 19.64
CA GLY A 12 53.62 -37.11 19.19
C GLY A 12 52.11 -37.00 19.03
N LEU A 13 51.47 -36.49 20.09
CA LEU A 13 50.25 -35.69 20.10
C LEU A 13 48.90 -36.34 19.73
N THR A 14 48.16 -36.65 20.80
CA THR A 14 46.72 -36.44 20.94
C THR A 14 46.33 -35.00 20.60
N ALA A 15 45.41 -34.81 19.66
CA ALA A 15 44.62 -33.59 19.50
C ALA A 15 43.18 -33.95 19.06
N PHE A 16 42.24 -33.53 19.90
CA PHE A 16 40.81 -33.31 19.70
C PHE A 16 40.21 -33.58 18.31
N ALA A 17 39.22 -34.47 18.26
CA ALA A 17 38.14 -34.41 17.28
C ALA A 17 36.79 -34.44 18.03
N VAL A 18 36.38 -33.25 18.47
CA VAL A 18 34.96 -32.92 18.68
C VAL A 18 34.40 -32.65 17.28
N ALA A 19 33.73 -33.61 16.68
CA ALA A 19 32.90 -33.36 15.51
C ALA A 19 31.50 -32.97 16.03
N ALA A 20 31.28 -31.67 16.12
CA ALA A 20 29.98 -31.09 16.37
C ALA A 20 29.00 -31.54 15.28
N ALA A 21 27.89 -32.16 15.69
CA ALA A 21 26.70 -32.28 14.86
C ALA A 21 26.09 -30.88 14.71
N LEU A 22 26.57 -30.13 13.72
CA LEU A 22 25.87 -28.94 13.21
C LEU A 22 24.65 -29.45 12.44
N SER A 23 23.51 -29.45 13.11
CA SER A 23 22.20 -29.49 12.48
C SER A 23 22.06 -28.26 11.58
N SER A 24 22.35 -28.43 10.29
CA SER A 24 21.88 -27.52 9.26
C SER A 24 20.36 -27.67 9.18
N LEU A 25 19.63 -26.90 9.97
CA LEU A 25 18.25 -26.53 9.64
C LEU A 25 18.36 -25.71 8.36
N VAL A 26 18.29 -26.39 7.22
CA VAL A 26 17.98 -25.74 5.97
C VAL A 26 16.57 -25.20 6.17
N ASN A 27 16.43 -23.88 6.30
CA ASN A 27 15.14 -23.23 6.14
C ASN A 27 14.66 -23.61 4.74
N ALA A 28 13.81 -24.64 4.64
CA ALA A 28 13.06 -24.86 3.42
C ALA A 28 12.21 -23.61 3.23
N GLU A 29 12.55 -22.79 2.23
CA GLU A 29 11.69 -21.69 1.84
C GLU A 29 10.32 -22.29 1.48
N ILE A 30 9.26 -21.74 2.07
CA ILE A 30 7.91 -22.21 1.79
C ILE A 30 7.61 -21.87 0.33
N GLU A 31 7.56 -22.88 -0.52
CA GLU A 31 7.19 -22.71 -1.92
C GLU A 31 5.68 -22.46 -1.99
N VAL A 32 5.30 -21.31 -2.55
CA VAL A 32 3.89 -20.97 -2.78
C VAL A 32 3.41 -21.68 -4.04
N ARG A 33 2.25 -22.35 -3.98
CA ARG A 33 1.66 -23.05 -5.14
C ARG A 33 1.56 -22.14 -6.37
N SER A 34 1.96 -22.69 -7.52
CA SER A 34 2.07 -21.92 -8.76
C SER A 34 0.70 -21.36 -9.20
N LEU A 35 0.75 -20.29 -10.00
CA LEU A 35 -0.47 -19.72 -10.58
C LEU A 35 -1.16 -20.73 -11.51
N GLU A 36 -0.41 -21.48 -12.29
CA GLU A 36 -0.93 -22.46 -13.25
C GLU A 36 -1.77 -23.54 -12.55
N GLU A 37 -1.28 -24.10 -11.44
CA GLU A 37 -2.00 -25.11 -10.66
C GLU A 37 -3.32 -24.55 -10.09
N ARG A 38 -3.24 -23.36 -9.47
CA ARG A 38 -4.39 -22.71 -8.84
C ARG A 38 -5.41 -22.23 -9.87
N ALA A 39 -4.97 -21.71 -11.00
CA ALA A 39 -5.84 -21.25 -12.08
C ALA A 39 -6.51 -22.41 -12.83
N ALA A 40 -5.84 -23.56 -12.97
CA ALA A 40 -6.44 -24.77 -13.54
C ALA A 40 -7.65 -25.27 -12.72
N SER A 41 -7.64 -25.02 -11.40
CA SER A 41 -8.73 -25.40 -10.49
C SER A 41 -9.62 -24.22 -10.05
N GLY A 42 -9.32 -22.99 -10.49
CA GLY A 42 -10.05 -21.79 -10.09
C GLY A 42 -10.04 -21.53 -8.58
N ASN A 43 -8.94 -21.86 -7.91
CA ASN A 43 -8.88 -21.94 -6.45
C ASN A 43 -7.69 -21.16 -5.87
N ARG A 44 -7.95 -20.39 -4.83
CA ARG A 44 -7.02 -19.50 -4.13
C ARG A 44 -6.35 -18.45 -5.02
N LEU A 45 -7.06 -17.89 -6.00
CA LEU A 45 -6.53 -16.78 -6.82
C LEU A 45 -6.64 -15.44 -6.09
N VAL A 46 -5.69 -14.54 -6.33
CA VAL A 46 -5.66 -13.19 -5.72
C VAL A 46 -5.54 -12.14 -6.83
N PHE A 47 -6.50 -11.22 -6.89
CA PHE A 47 -6.51 -10.12 -7.85
C PHE A 47 -6.44 -8.78 -7.13
N ALA A 48 -6.12 -7.73 -7.88
CA ALA A 48 -6.35 -6.36 -7.44
C ALA A 48 -7.07 -5.58 -8.54
N HIS A 49 -8.10 -4.83 -8.17
CA HIS A 49 -8.87 -4.03 -9.09
C HIS A 49 -8.04 -2.81 -9.53
N PHE A 50 -7.99 -2.52 -10.82
CA PHE A 50 -7.17 -1.44 -11.37
C PHE A 50 -8.03 -0.53 -12.25
N MET A 51 -8.13 0.74 -11.87
CA MET A 51 -8.91 1.76 -12.57
C MET A 51 -8.16 2.24 -13.83
N ILE A 52 -8.63 1.84 -15.01
CA ILE A 52 -8.10 2.35 -16.29
C ILE A 52 -8.53 3.81 -16.52
N GLY A 53 -9.69 4.22 -15.98
CA GLY A 53 -10.28 5.54 -16.18
C GLY A 53 -9.46 6.73 -15.67
N ILE A 54 -8.39 6.49 -14.90
CA ILE A 54 -7.51 7.55 -14.38
C ILE A 54 -6.07 7.47 -14.92
N VAL A 55 -5.80 6.61 -15.91
CA VAL A 55 -4.44 6.42 -16.45
C VAL A 55 -4.34 6.75 -17.94
N GLY A 56 -5.27 7.53 -18.48
CA GLY A 56 -5.32 7.88 -19.90
C GLY A 56 -4.07 8.59 -20.43
N GLN A 57 -3.29 9.22 -19.54
CA GLN A 57 -2.06 9.93 -19.86
C GLN A 57 -0.81 9.04 -20.02
N ARG A 58 -0.86 7.77 -19.58
CA ARG A 58 0.24 6.83 -19.78
C ARG A 58 0.50 6.64 -21.27
N THR A 59 1.76 6.68 -21.68
CA THR A 59 2.17 6.73 -23.09
C THR A 59 2.80 5.43 -23.57
N SER A 60 3.10 4.50 -22.67
CA SER A 60 3.79 3.26 -22.98
C SER A 60 3.41 2.10 -22.04
N ALA A 61 3.77 0.88 -22.44
CA ALA A 61 3.66 -0.28 -21.56
C ALA A 61 4.58 -0.16 -20.33
N SER A 62 5.77 0.45 -20.46
CA SER A 62 6.70 0.56 -19.33
C SER A 62 6.16 1.43 -18.19
N ASP A 63 5.19 2.31 -18.47
CA ASP A 63 4.53 3.13 -17.45
C ASP A 63 3.69 2.27 -16.48
N TYR A 64 3.44 0.99 -16.81
CA TYR A 64 2.80 -0.01 -15.96
C TYR A 64 3.77 -0.97 -15.27
N ASP A 65 5.06 -0.98 -15.65
CA ASP A 65 5.99 -2.04 -15.23
C ASP A 65 6.19 -2.05 -13.71
N ALA A 66 6.30 -0.88 -13.07
CA ALA A 66 6.44 -0.77 -11.62
C ALA A 66 5.23 -1.36 -10.88
N ASP A 67 4.01 -1.09 -11.37
CA ASP A 67 2.78 -1.67 -10.82
C ASP A 67 2.78 -3.20 -10.94
N MET A 68 3.11 -3.72 -12.13
CA MET A 68 3.14 -5.16 -12.40
C MET A 68 4.18 -5.89 -11.53
N GLN A 69 5.39 -5.34 -11.45
CA GLN A 69 6.48 -5.91 -10.67
C GLN A 69 6.13 -5.92 -9.18
N ARG A 70 5.57 -4.82 -8.68
CA ARG A 70 5.18 -4.72 -7.28
C ARG A 70 4.04 -5.68 -6.97
N ALA A 71 2.94 -5.65 -7.71
CA ALA A 71 1.81 -6.55 -7.47
C ALA A 71 2.25 -8.03 -7.46
N LYS A 72 3.08 -8.42 -8.43
CA LYS A 72 3.68 -9.76 -8.48
C LYS A 72 4.50 -10.11 -7.24
N ALA A 73 5.36 -9.19 -6.79
CA ALA A 73 6.22 -9.38 -5.61
C ALA A 73 5.43 -9.50 -4.29
N TYR A 74 4.19 -8.99 -4.27
CA TYR A 74 3.24 -9.14 -3.16
C TYR A 74 2.31 -10.35 -3.32
N GLY A 75 2.45 -11.11 -4.40
CA GLY A 75 1.72 -12.35 -4.63
C GLY A 75 0.35 -12.18 -5.28
N ILE A 76 0.03 -10.99 -5.80
CA ILE A 76 -1.15 -10.75 -6.63
C ILE A 76 -0.93 -11.46 -7.98
N ASP A 77 -1.93 -12.22 -8.43
CA ASP A 77 -1.85 -13.03 -9.63
C ASP A 77 -2.24 -12.26 -10.89
N ALA A 78 -3.19 -11.32 -10.77
CA ALA A 78 -3.64 -10.50 -11.88
C ALA A 78 -4.21 -9.14 -11.45
N PHE A 79 -4.14 -8.15 -12.35
CA PHE A 79 -5.01 -6.97 -12.24
C PHE A 79 -6.33 -7.19 -12.96
N ALA A 80 -7.43 -6.80 -12.30
CA ALA A 80 -8.75 -6.65 -12.89
C ALA A 80 -8.85 -5.24 -13.48
N LEU A 81 -8.61 -5.11 -14.79
CA LEU A 81 -8.57 -3.82 -15.49
C LEU A 81 -10.01 -3.31 -15.67
N ASN A 82 -10.44 -2.41 -14.77
CA ASN A 82 -11.74 -1.77 -14.82
C ASN A 82 -11.81 -0.77 -15.97
N ILE A 83 -12.73 -0.99 -16.90
CA ILE A 83 -12.89 -0.13 -18.07
C ILE A 83 -14.30 0.45 -18.19
N GLY A 84 -14.35 1.74 -18.51
CA GLY A 84 -15.51 2.39 -19.10
C GLY A 84 -15.50 2.27 -20.63
N THR A 85 -15.95 3.33 -21.31
CA THR A 85 -15.97 3.44 -22.77
C THR A 85 -15.12 4.61 -23.28
N ASP A 86 -14.11 5.02 -22.51
CA ASP A 86 -13.25 6.16 -22.81
C ASP A 86 -12.47 5.96 -24.10
N SER A 87 -12.14 7.07 -24.78
CA SER A 87 -11.45 7.06 -26.08
C SER A 87 -10.05 6.44 -26.03
N TYR A 88 -9.39 6.45 -24.86
CA TYR A 88 -8.07 5.88 -24.64
C TYR A 88 -8.09 4.42 -24.14
N THR A 89 -9.26 3.84 -23.86
CA THR A 89 -9.40 2.50 -23.26
C THR A 89 -8.60 1.45 -24.00
N ASP A 90 -8.69 1.41 -25.34
CA ASP A 90 -8.00 0.39 -26.13
C ASP A 90 -6.48 0.55 -26.13
N THR A 91 -6.01 1.80 -26.14
CA THR A 91 -4.58 2.09 -26.00
C THR A 91 -4.06 1.64 -24.63
N GLN A 92 -4.78 1.97 -23.55
CA GLN A 92 -4.36 1.63 -22.19
C GLN A 92 -4.43 0.12 -21.92
N LEU A 93 -5.46 -0.56 -22.43
CA LEU A 93 -5.51 -2.03 -22.39
C LEU A 93 -4.33 -2.63 -23.16
N GLY A 94 -4.00 -2.13 -24.35
CA GLY A 94 -2.82 -2.57 -25.10
C GLY A 94 -1.52 -2.47 -24.30
N PHE A 95 -1.29 -1.34 -23.63
CA PHE A 95 -0.14 -1.13 -22.76
C PHE A 95 -0.13 -2.03 -21.53
N ALA A 96 -1.25 -2.15 -20.83
CA ALA A 96 -1.38 -2.99 -19.64
C ALA A 96 -1.14 -4.48 -19.95
N TYR A 97 -1.73 -5.02 -21.03
CA TYR A 97 -1.49 -6.41 -21.45
C TYR A 97 -0.04 -6.65 -21.86
N GLN A 98 0.58 -5.71 -22.57
CA GLN A 98 1.98 -5.82 -22.96
C GLN A 98 2.92 -5.78 -21.74
N SER A 99 2.70 -4.87 -20.80
CA SER A 99 3.49 -4.78 -19.56
C SER A 99 3.33 -6.03 -18.70
N ALA A 100 2.09 -6.52 -18.56
CA ALA A 100 1.83 -7.76 -17.84
C ALA A 100 2.60 -8.94 -18.47
N ALA A 101 2.64 -9.03 -19.80
CA ALA A 101 3.43 -10.05 -20.50
C ALA A 101 4.94 -9.90 -20.22
N ASN A 102 5.46 -8.67 -20.29
CA ASN A 102 6.88 -8.36 -20.04
C ASN A 102 7.33 -8.74 -18.62
N ASN A 103 6.44 -8.56 -17.63
CA ASN A 103 6.75 -8.80 -16.22
C ASN A 103 6.26 -10.17 -15.70
N GLY A 104 5.69 -11.00 -16.58
CA GLY A 104 5.13 -12.30 -16.24
C GLY A 104 4.02 -12.19 -15.19
N MET A 105 3.19 -11.15 -15.28
CA MET A 105 1.93 -10.97 -14.58
C MET A 105 0.76 -11.39 -15.48
N LYS A 106 -0.42 -11.58 -14.90
CA LYS A 106 -1.65 -11.69 -15.67
C LYS A 106 -2.51 -10.44 -15.51
N VAL A 107 -3.44 -10.27 -16.44
CA VAL A 107 -4.50 -9.27 -16.38
C VAL A 107 -5.78 -9.86 -16.95
N PHE A 108 -6.91 -9.27 -16.61
CA PHE A 108 -8.18 -9.52 -17.27
C PHE A 108 -9.03 -8.25 -17.25
N ILE A 109 -10.07 -8.20 -18.09
CA ILE A 109 -10.95 -7.03 -18.18
C ILE A 109 -12.09 -7.17 -17.17
N SER A 110 -12.32 -6.09 -16.42
CA SER A 110 -13.54 -5.86 -15.63
C SER A 110 -14.35 -4.76 -16.30
N PHE A 111 -15.55 -5.06 -16.76
CA PHE A 111 -16.41 -4.10 -17.48
C PHE A 111 -17.25 -3.29 -16.50
N ASP A 112 -17.18 -1.96 -16.56
CA ASP A 112 -18.01 -1.09 -15.72
C ASP A 112 -19.34 -0.76 -16.40
N PHE A 113 -20.43 -1.39 -15.96
CA PHE A 113 -21.77 -1.16 -16.50
C PHE A 113 -22.43 0.15 -16.02
N SER A 114 -21.68 1.03 -15.37
CA SER A 114 -22.03 2.45 -15.26
C SER A 114 -21.83 3.18 -16.60
N TYR A 115 -20.97 2.63 -17.47
CA TYR A 115 -20.67 3.14 -18.81
C TYR A 115 -21.15 2.21 -19.92
N TRP A 116 -21.09 0.90 -19.69
CA TRP A 116 -21.64 -0.13 -20.59
C TRP A 116 -23.12 -0.39 -20.32
N GLN A 117 -23.87 -0.82 -21.33
CA GLN A 117 -25.28 -1.21 -21.17
C GLN A 117 -25.41 -2.73 -21.10
N THR A 118 -26.40 -3.24 -20.36
CA THR A 118 -26.68 -4.70 -20.30
C THR A 118 -27.08 -5.29 -21.66
N SER A 119 -27.50 -4.45 -22.62
CA SER A 119 -27.71 -4.83 -24.02
C SER A 119 -26.42 -5.06 -24.81
N ASP A 120 -25.25 -4.66 -24.29
CA ASP A 120 -23.97 -4.67 -25.01
C ASP A 120 -23.24 -6.02 -24.94
N GLY A 121 -23.90 -7.10 -24.53
CA GLY A 121 -23.26 -8.42 -24.33
C GLY A 121 -22.38 -8.86 -25.50
N THR A 122 -22.82 -8.70 -26.75
CA THR A 122 -21.99 -9.00 -27.94
C THR A 122 -20.73 -8.13 -28.02
N GLY A 123 -20.85 -6.83 -27.72
CA GLY A 123 -19.72 -5.90 -27.75
C GLY A 123 -18.71 -6.18 -26.63
N VAL A 124 -19.19 -6.51 -25.44
CA VAL A 124 -18.37 -7.01 -24.31
C VAL A 124 -17.60 -8.26 -24.73
N GLY A 125 -18.30 -9.23 -25.35
CA GLY A 125 -17.67 -10.43 -25.90
C GLY A 125 -16.59 -10.14 -26.93
N GLN A 126 -16.87 -9.25 -27.90
CA GLN A 126 -15.91 -8.84 -28.91
C GLN A 126 -14.68 -8.16 -28.30
N LYS A 127 -14.86 -7.36 -27.23
CA LYS A 127 -13.74 -6.76 -26.49
C LYS A 127 -12.88 -7.84 -25.83
N ILE A 128 -13.49 -8.85 -25.20
CA ILE A 128 -12.75 -9.99 -24.63
C ILE A 128 -11.95 -10.72 -25.72
N ALA A 129 -12.56 -10.99 -26.88
CA ALA A 129 -11.87 -11.68 -27.98
C ALA A 129 -10.59 -10.98 -28.46
N GLN A 130 -10.53 -9.64 -28.39
CA GLN A 130 -9.35 -8.87 -28.79
C GLN A 130 -8.12 -9.20 -27.93
N TYR A 131 -8.32 -9.57 -26.67
CA TYR A 131 -7.25 -9.80 -25.71
C TYR A 131 -7.13 -11.26 -25.25
N ALA A 132 -8.14 -12.09 -25.50
CA ALA A 132 -8.20 -13.47 -25.02
C ALA A 132 -7.00 -14.35 -25.45
N GLY A 133 -6.38 -14.03 -26.60
CA GLY A 133 -5.20 -14.72 -27.12
C GLY A 133 -3.85 -14.15 -26.65
N GLN A 134 -3.84 -13.06 -25.90
CA GLN A 134 -2.61 -12.46 -25.36
C GLN A 134 -2.02 -13.36 -24.26
N SER A 135 -0.69 -13.45 -24.21
CA SER A 135 -0.01 -14.30 -23.23
C SER A 135 -0.26 -13.88 -21.77
N ALA A 136 -0.58 -12.60 -21.54
CA ALA A 136 -0.91 -12.05 -20.24
C ALA A 136 -2.39 -12.20 -19.83
N GLN A 137 -3.28 -12.63 -20.73
CA GLN A 137 -4.67 -12.90 -20.35
C GLN A 137 -4.71 -13.96 -19.24
N LEU A 138 -5.40 -13.66 -18.14
CA LEU A 138 -5.69 -14.66 -17.12
C LEU A 138 -6.61 -15.73 -17.72
N GLN A 139 -6.17 -16.98 -17.64
CA GLN A 139 -6.95 -18.15 -18.03
C GLN A 139 -7.31 -18.93 -16.77
N VAL A 140 -8.60 -19.19 -16.55
CA VAL A 140 -9.07 -20.03 -15.45
C VAL A 140 -9.73 -21.26 -16.05
N ASN A 141 -9.26 -22.45 -15.67
CA ASN A 141 -9.68 -23.71 -16.28
C ASN A 141 -9.62 -23.68 -17.83
N GLY A 142 -8.53 -23.10 -18.36
CA GLY A 142 -8.30 -22.97 -19.81
C GLY A 142 -9.23 -22.01 -20.55
N ARG A 143 -9.97 -21.16 -19.83
CA ARG A 143 -10.95 -20.21 -20.38
C ARG A 143 -10.54 -18.77 -20.06
N PRO A 144 -10.72 -17.80 -20.99
CA PRO A 144 -10.38 -16.41 -20.71
C PRO A 144 -11.29 -15.90 -19.60
N PHE A 145 -10.66 -15.38 -18.54
CA PHE A 145 -11.37 -14.83 -17.39
C PHE A 145 -11.78 -13.38 -17.66
N ALA A 146 -12.98 -13.01 -17.24
CA ALA A 146 -13.46 -11.63 -17.24
C ALA A 146 -14.45 -11.42 -16.08
N SER A 147 -14.55 -10.18 -15.61
CA SER A 147 -15.51 -9.76 -14.59
C SER A 147 -16.24 -8.48 -15.01
N SER A 148 -17.06 -7.95 -14.11
CA SER A 148 -17.69 -6.64 -14.27
C SER A 148 -17.85 -5.96 -12.92
N PHE A 149 -17.91 -4.63 -12.94
CA PHE A 149 -18.54 -3.86 -11.88
C PHE A 149 -20.01 -3.64 -12.27
N ILE A 150 -20.93 -4.02 -11.38
CA ILE A 150 -22.37 -4.14 -11.64
C ILE A 150 -22.67 -4.91 -12.95
N GLY A 151 -23.85 -4.68 -13.56
CA GLY A 151 -24.24 -5.25 -14.85
C GLY A 151 -25.29 -6.36 -14.78
N ASP A 152 -26.01 -6.48 -13.67
CA ASP A 152 -27.12 -7.42 -13.50
C ASP A 152 -28.02 -7.47 -14.74
N GLY A 153 -28.13 -8.66 -15.34
CA GLY A 153 -28.97 -8.89 -16.52
C GLY A 153 -28.29 -8.75 -17.88
N VAL A 154 -26.96 -8.51 -17.96
CA VAL A 154 -26.25 -8.64 -19.23
C VAL A 154 -26.36 -10.08 -19.77
N ASP A 155 -26.60 -10.21 -21.08
CA ASP A 155 -26.69 -11.52 -21.73
C ASP A 155 -25.30 -12.17 -21.86
N VAL A 156 -24.98 -13.05 -20.92
CA VAL A 156 -23.71 -13.80 -20.88
C VAL A 156 -23.55 -14.75 -22.08
N ASN A 157 -24.63 -15.23 -22.68
CA ASN A 157 -24.54 -16.04 -23.89
C ASN A 157 -24.17 -15.18 -25.10
N ALA A 158 -24.66 -13.94 -25.16
CA ALA A 158 -24.20 -12.95 -26.13
C ALA A 158 -22.71 -12.60 -25.92
N ILE A 159 -22.23 -12.49 -24.67
CA ILE A 159 -20.80 -12.33 -24.36
C ILE A 159 -19.99 -13.49 -24.94
N ARG A 160 -20.34 -14.74 -24.61
CA ARG A 160 -19.61 -15.92 -25.11
C ARG A 160 -19.66 -16.02 -26.63
N SER A 161 -20.80 -15.69 -27.25
CA SER A 161 -20.97 -15.69 -28.70
C SER A 161 -20.11 -14.62 -29.36
N GLY A 162 -20.12 -13.39 -28.84
CA GLY A 162 -19.30 -12.28 -29.32
C GLY A 162 -17.80 -12.52 -29.13
N ALA A 163 -17.43 -13.22 -28.05
CA ALA A 163 -16.06 -13.63 -27.77
C ALA A 163 -15.57 -14.80 -28.65
N GLY A 164 -16.48 -15.53 -29.30
CA GLY A 164 -16.16 -16.76 -30.04
C GLY A 164 -15.54 -17.86 -29.16
N SER A 165 -15.70 -17.77 -27.84
CA SER A 165 -15.04 -18.64 -26.87
C SER A 165 -15.88 -18.79 -25.60
N ASN A 166 -15.64 -19.86 -24.85
CA ASN A 166 -16.32 -20.09 -23.58
C ASN A 166 -15.66 -19.26 -22.46
N VAL A 167 -15.94 -17.96 -22.39
CA VAL A 167 -15.45 -17.04 -21.35
C VAL A 167 -15.82 -17.54 -19.95
N TYR A 168 -14.87 -17.51 -19.01
CA TYR A 168 -15.10 -17.71 -17.57
C TYR A 168 -15.51 -16.38 -16.95
N PHE A 169 -16.80 -16.18 -16.75
CA PHE A 169 -17.35 -14.87 -16.40
C PHE A 169 -17.80 -14.82 -14.92
N VAL A 170 -17.18 -13.91 -14.16
CA VAL A 170 -17.42 -13.69 -12.72
C VAL A 170 -17.81 -12.23 -12.49
N PRO A 171 -19.06 -11.83 -12.81
CA PRO A 171 -19.50 -10.43 -12.70
C PRO A 171 -19.83 -10.03 -11.27
N ASN A 172 -19.88 -8.72 -10.99
CA ASN A 172 -20.47 -8.18 -9.78
C ASN A 172 -22.01 -8.11 -9.87
N PHE A 173 -22.63 -9.27 -10.06
CA PHE A 173 -24.09 -9.41 -9.97
C PHE A 173 -24.52 -9.54 -8.51
N HIS A 174 -25.69 -9.02 -8.20
CA HIS A 174 -26.25 -9.04 -6.87
C HIS A 174 -26.97 -10.38 -6.59
N PRO A 175 -26.96 -10.85 -5.32
CA PRO A 175 -27.70 -12.04 -4.93
C PRO A 175 -29.17 -11.99 -5.33
N ASN A 176 -29.74 -13.18 -5.59
CA ASN A 176 -31.11 -13.42 -6.08
C ASN A 176 -31.34 -13.14 -7.58
N THR A 177 -30.28 -12.91 -8.35
CA THR A 177 -30.36 -12.96 -9.83
C THR A 177 -30.12 -14.38 -10.36
N ASP A 178 -30.37 -14.62 -11.66
CA ASP A 178 -30.16 -15.94 -12.26
C ASP A 178 -28.66 -16.26 -12.36
N THR A 179 -28.23 -17.36 -11.74
CA THR A 179 -26.84 -17.82 -11.80
C THR A 179 -26.57 -18.80 -12.94
N SER A 180 -27.58 -19.23 -13.70
CA SER A 180 -27.46 -20.33 -14.66
C SER A 180 -26.39 -20.09 -15.73
N THR A 181 -26.18 -18.84 -16.12
CA THR A 181 -25.28 -18.45 -17.21
C THR A 181 -23.89 -18.01 -16.76
N ILE A 182 -23.69 -17.60 -15.49
CA ILE A 182 -22.39 -17.15 -14.95
C ILE A 182 -21.57 -18.30 -14.37
N ASP A 183 -20.24 -18.12 -14.28
CA ASP A 183 -19.32 -19.10 -13.69
C ASP A 183 -19.07 -18.85 -12.19
N GLY A 184 -19.34 -17.63 -11.74
CA GLY A 184 -19.24 -17.18 -10.36
C GLY A 184 -19.78 -15.77 -10.21
N ALA A 185 -19.63 -15.16 -9.04
CA ALA A 185 -19.87 -13.74 -8.86
C ALA A 185 -18.82 -13.08 -7.94
N LEU A 186 -18.55 -11.81 -8.25
CA LEU A 186 -17.75 -10.87 -7.47
C LEU A 186 -18.66 -10.12 -6.51
N SER A 187 -18.24 -9.99 -5.25
CA SER A 187 -18.87 -9.04 -4.33
C SER A 187 -18.06 -7.76 -4.25
N TRP A 188 -18.75 -6.61 -4.25
CA TRP A 188 -18.16 -5.29 -3.97
C TRP A 188 -18.38 -4.83 -2.52
N GLY A 189 -19.11 -5.60 -1.72
CA GLY A 189 -19.40 -5.25 -0.32
C GLY A 189 -18.22 -5.58 0.58
N ALA A 190 -17.16 -4.77 0.47
CA ALA A 190 -15.90 -4.93 1.19
C ALA A 190 -15.92 -4.28 2.59
N TRP A 191 -16.97 -3.51 2.90
CA TRP A 191 -17.16 -2.82 4.18
C TRP A 191 -18.56 -3.06 4.72
N ASP A 192 -18.68 -2.98 6.04
CA ASP A 192 -19.96 -2.92 6.74
C ASP A 192 -20.80 -1.76 6.21
N SER A 193 -22.08 -2.01 5.93
CA SER A 193 -22.96 -1.03 5.29
C SER A 193 -24.38 -1.07 5.86
N ASN A 194 -25.24 -0.15 5.45
CA ASN A 194 -26.68 -0.24 5.71
C ASN A 194 -27.44 -1.11 4.67
N GLY A 195 -26.72 -1.93 3.90
CA GLY A 195 -27.28 -2.73 2.80
C GLY A 195 -27.59 -1.93 1.52
N ASN A 196 -27.34 -0.62 1.49
CA ASN A 196 -27.61 0.26 0.36
C ASN A 196 -26.38 1.10 -0.02
N ASN A 197 -25.19 0.48 0.06
CA ASN A 197 -23.91 1.11 -0.30
C ASN A 197 -23.66 2.44 0.44
N ARG A 198 -23.99 2.47 1.74
CA ARG A 198 -23.70 3.58 2.66
C ARG A 198 -23.28 3.03 4.02
N ALA A 199 -22.60 3.85 4.82
CA ALA A 199 -22.28 3.50 6.20
C ALA A 199 -23.53 3.00 6.97
N PRO A 200 -23.33 2.11 7.96
CA PRO A 200 -24.40 1.67 8.83
C PRO A 200 -25.19 2.84 9.42
N SER A 201 -26.51 2.78 9.33
CA SER A 201 -27.40 3.87 9.74
C SER A 201 -28.76 3.32 10.14
N ASN A 202 -29.51 4.07 10.97
CA ASN A 202 -30.84 3.69 11.45
C ASN A 202 -30.91 2.31 12.12
N GLY A 203 -29.82 1.87 12.77
CA GLY A 203 -29.73 0.56 13.42
C GLY A 203 -29.52 -0.61 12.46
N VAL A 204 -29.33 -0.36 11.16
CA VAL A 204 -29.00 -1.38 10.15
C VAL A 204 -27.49 -1.45 9.96
N ASN A 205 -26.94 -2.65 10.15
CA ASN A 205 -25.57 -3.01 9.77
C ASN A 205 -25.61 -4.35 9.05
N VAL A 206 -25.19 -4.36 7.78
CA VAL A 206 -24.92 -5.54 6.97
C VAL A 206 -23.41 -5.68 6.93
N THR A 207 -22.90 -6.71 7.60
CA THR A 207 -21.48 -6.97 7.71
C THR A 207 -20.90 -7.58 6.44
N VAL A 208 -19.59 -7.49 6.27
CA VAL A 208 -18.89 -8.18 5.16
C VAL A 208 -19.14 -9.69 5.19
N ALA A 209 -19.13 -10.31 6.37
CA ALA A 209 -19.39 -11.74 6.53
C ALA A 209 -20.83 -12.15 6.19
N GLU A 210 -21.83 -11.32 6.53
CA GLU A 210 -23.23 -11.56 6.12
C GLU A 210 -23.38 -11.45 4.60
N ASN A 211 -22.66 -10.50 3.98
CA ASN A 211 -22.63 -10.36 2.53
C ASN A 211 -21.95 -11.58 1.86
N ASP A 212 -20.82 -12.07 2.39
CA ASP A 212 -20.19 -13.31 1.92
C ASP A 212 -21.17 -14.48 1.96
N ALA A 213 -21.84 -14.68 3.11
CA ALA A 213 -22.80 -15.76 3.29
C ALA A 213 -23.98 -15.67 2.31
N ALA A 214 -24.44 -14.45 1.99
CA ALA A 214 -25.48 -14.24 0.99
C ALA A 214 -25.00 -14.64 -0.42
N TYR A 215 -23.78 -14.26 -0.80
CA TYR A 215 -23.20 -14.66 -2.09
C TYR A 215 -22.97 -16.17 -2.18
N GLU A 216 -22.36 -16.79 -1.18
CA GLU A 216 -22.09 -18.23 -1.18
C GLU A 216 -23.38 -19.06 -1.23
N SER A 217 -24.38 -18.68 -0.44
CA SER A 217 -25.68 -19.34 -0.45
C SER A 217 -26.38 -19.21 -1.82
N TRP A 218 -26.29 -18.05 -2.44
CA TRP A 218 -26.90 -17.78 -3.74
C TRP A 218 -26.18 -18.50 -4.89
N LEU A 219 -24.84 -18.53 -4.85
CA LEU A 219 -23.99 -19.17 -5.85
C LEU A 219 -24.04 -20.69 -5.80
N ASN A 220 -24.41 -21.28 -4.66
CA ASN A 220 -24.63 -22.72 -4.47
C ASN A 220 -23.47 -23.58 -5.05
N GLY A 221 -22.24 -23.24 -4.66
CA GLY A 221 -21.02 -23.94 -5.05
C GLY A 221 -20.32 -23.42 -6.31
N LYS A 222 -20.85 -22.39 -6.98
CA LYS A 222 -20.12 -21.63 -8.02
C LYS A 222 -19.03 -20.76 -7.39
N THR A 223 -18.11 -20.26 -8.22
CA THR A 223 -16.99 -19.42 -7.76
C THR A 223 -17.50 -18.17 -7.05
N TYR A 224 -17.07 -17.98 -5.81
CA TYR A 224 -17.16 -16.70 -5.13
C TYR A 224 -15.82 -15.96 -5.24
N LEU A 225 -15.85 -14.71 -5.70
CA LEU A 225 -14.73 -13.78 -5.68
C LEU A 225 -14.98 -12.77 -4.55
N ALA A 226 -14.32 -13.01 -3.42
CA ALA A 226 -14.56 -12.27 -2.19
C ALA A 226 -13.74 -10.95 -2.14
N PRO A 227 -14.32 -9.83 -1.70
CA PRO A 227 -13.60 -8.57 -1.64
C PRO A 227 -12.71 -8.48 -0.40
N VAL A 228 -11.58 -7.78 -0.56
CA VAL A 228 -10.69 -7.34 0.52
C VAL A 228 -10.38 -5.87 0.30
N ALA A 229 -10.67 -5.02 1.29
CA ALA A 229 -10.37 -3.59 1.20
C ALA A 229 -9.96 -3.02 2.56
N PRO A 230 -9.09 -1.99 2.58
CA PRO A 230 -8.58 -1.46 3.84
C PRO A 230 -9.40 -0.31 4.43
N TRP A 231 -9.82 0.62 3.59
CA TRP A 231 -10.34 1.92 4.01
C TRP A 231 -11.31 2.46 2.98
N PHE A 232 -12.18 3.40 3.34
CA PHE A 232 -13.00 4.09 2.36
C PHE A 232 -13.27 5.52 2.79
N ASN A 233 -12.99 6.46 1.90
CA ASN A 233 -13.34 7.86 2.07
C ASN A 233 -13.48 8.53 0.71
N THR A 234 -14.56 9.27 0.54
CA THR A 234 -14.71 10.21 -0.58
C THR A 234 -15.12 11.58 -0.09
N HIS A 235 -14.69 12.60 -0.83
CA HIS A 235 -15.05 13.99 -0.58
C HIS A 235 -15.35 14.74 -1.89
N PHE A 236 -16.10 14.09 -2.78
CA PHE A 236 -16.61 14.68 -4.00
C PHE A 236 -17.96 15.37 -3.75
N SER A 237 -18.29 16.39 -4.53
CA SER A 237 -19.61 17.05 -4.47
C SER A 237 -20.77 16.10 -4.79
N SER A 238 -20.53 15.06 -5.60
CA SER A 238 -21.48 13.99 -5.91
C SER A 238 -21.47 12.84 -4.90
N LYS A 239 -20.38 12.69 -4.13
CA LYS A 239 -20.09 11.51 -3.30
C LYS A 239 -19.20 11.89 -2.11
N ASN A 240 -19.82 12.17 -0.97
CA ASN A 240 -19.16 12.56 0.29
C ASN A 240 -19.58 11.63 1.44
N TRP A 241 -18.94 10.47 1.56
CA TRP A 241 -19.19 9.52 2.64
C TRP A 241 -17.98 8.64 2.93
N VAL A 242 -18.03 7.95 4.07
CA VAL A 242 -17.05 6.94 4.49
C VAL A 242 -17.75 5.61 4.76
N PHE A 243 -16.97 4.54 4.92
CA PHE A 243 -17.45 3.29 5.53
C PHE A 243 -16.64 2.95 6.80
N PRO A 244 -17.20 2.15 7.73
CA PRO A 244 -16.44 1.59 8.83
C PRO A 244 -15.24 0.80 8.30
N SER A 245 -14.05 1.27 8.63
CA SER A 245 -12.79 0.75 8.06
C SER A 245 -11.79 0.30 9.11
N GLY A 246 -11.76 0.95 10.28
CA GLY A 246 -11.01 0.57 11.49
C GLY A 246 -9.85 -0.42 11.33
N ASP A 247 -10.04 -1.62 11.89
CA ASP A 247 -9.14 -2.78 11.81
C ASP A 247 -9.46 -3.75 10.66
N LEU A 248 -10.35 -3.35 9.75
CA LEU A 248 -11.00 -4.21 8.77
C LEU A 248 -10.02 -5.04 7.96
N LEU A 249 -8.95 -4.44 7.41
CA LEU A 249 -8.00 -5.19 6.58
C LEU A 249 -7.38 -6.39 7.31
N PHE A 250 -6.98 -6.20 8.56
CA PHE A 250 -6.37 -7.25 9.37
C PHE A 250 -7.38 -8.34 9.70
N THR A 251 -8.57 -7.95 10.15
CA THR A 251 -9.67 -8.87 10.45
C THR A 251 -10.06 -9.66 9.20
N ARG A 252 -10.20 -8.97 8.06
CA ARG A 252 -10.59 -9.55 6.79
C ARG A 252 -9.59 -10.57 6.27
N TRP A 253 -8.29 -10.29 6.36
CA TRP A 253 -7.28 -11.27 5.95
C TRP A 253 -7.28 -12.53 6.82
N ASN A 254 -7.54 -12.40 8.12
CA ASN A 254 -7.72 -13.55 9.00
C ASN A 254 -8.95 -14.37 8.59
N GLU A 255 -10.09 -13.73 8.28
CA GLU A 255 -11.26 -14.42 7.76
C GLU A 255 -10.97 -15.13 6.44
N VAL A 256 -10.30 -14.47 5.49
CA VAL A 256 -9.97 -15.01 4.16
C VAL A 256 -9.14 -16.29 4.25
N ILE A 257 -8.12 -16.34 5.11
CA ILE A 257 -7.30 -17.56 5.25
C ILE A 257 -8.09 -18.70 5.91
N GLN A 258 -9.00 -18.40 6.84
CA GLN A 258 -9.83 -19.39 7.54
C GLN A 258 -10.95 -19.95 6.66
N GLN A 259 -11.69 -19.08 5.96
CA GLN A 259 -12.82 -19.46 5.11
C GLN A 259 -12.34 -20.09 3.81
N GLY A 260 -11.29 -19.51 3.24
CA GLY A 260 -10.61 -20.11 2.13
C GLY A 260 -11.32 -20.03 0.80
N PHE A 261 -11.89 -18.85 0.53
CA PHE A 261 -12.61 -18.54 -0.70
C PHE A 261 -11.86 -18.98 -1.97
N PRO A 262 -12.58 -19.34 -3.05
CA PRO A 262 -11.93 -19.72 -4.31
C PRO A 262 -11.09 -18.60 -4.91
N MET A 263 -11.54 -17.35 -4.78
CA MET A 263 -10.82 -16.19 -5.29
C MET A 263 -11.02 -15.00 -4.37
N VAL A 264 -10.05 -14.09 -4.30
CA VAL A 264 -10.17 -12.80 -3.62
C VAL A 264 -9.74 -11.67 -4.54
N GLU A 265 -10.41 -10.52 -4.44
CA GLU A 265 -10.03 -9.29 -5.13
C GLU A 265 -9.78 -8.17 -4.12
N ILE A 266 -8.58 -7.59 -4.19
CA ILE A 266 -8.24 -6.39 -3.43
C ILE A 266 -8.88 -5.20 -4.14
N VAL A 267 -9.75 -4.49 -3.41
CA VAL A 267 -10.48 -3.31 -3.87
C VAL A 267 -9.85 -2.11 -3.14
N THR A 268 -8.89 -1.40 -3.73
CA THR A 268 -8.37 -1.50 -5.12
C THR A 268 -6.85 -1.26 -5.18
N TRP A 269 -6.23 -1.37 -6.34
CA TRP A 269 -4.83 -0.98 -6.56
C TRP A 269 -4.65 0.54 -6.56
N ASN A 270 -5.44 1.30 -7.34
CA ASN A 270 -5.18 2.71 -7.63
C ASN A 270 -6.42 3.62 -7.59
N ASP A 271 -7.48 3.26 -6.86
CA ASP A 271 -8.62 4.17 -6.70
C ASP A 271 -8.36 5.18 -5.57
N TYR A 272 -7.66 6.26 -5.90
CA TYR A 272 -7.34 7.36 -4.99
C TYR A 272 -8.58 8.18 -4.61
N GLY A 273 -9.54 8.29 -5.52
CA GLY A 273 -10.83 8.95 -5.32
C GLY A 273 -11.59 8.41 -4.12
N GLU A 274 -11.64 7.10 -3.99
CA GLU A 274 -12.37 6.40 -2.93
C GLU A 274 -11.50 5.99 -1.74
N SER A 275 -10.22 6.35 -1.76
CA SER A 275 -9.26 6.15 -0.67
C SER A 275 -9.04 4.69 -0.26
N HIS A 276 -9.41 3.73 -1.11
CA HIS A 276 -9.23 2.30 -0.85
C HIS A 276 -8.08 1.67 -1.64
N TYR A 277 -7.28 2.49 -2.33
CA TYR A 277 -6.06 2.06 -2.99
C TYR A 277 -5.07 1.42 -2.00
N VAL A 278 -4.35 0.41 -2.47
CA VAL A 278 -3.20 -0.19 -1.78
C VAL A 278 -1.90 -0.02 -2.56
N GLY A 279 -1.98 0.37 -3.83
CA GLY A 279 -0.84 0.68 -4.69
C GLY A 279 -0.19 2.03 -4.34
N PRO A 280 0.99 2.31 -4.91
CA PRO A 280 1.75 3.52 -4.61
C PRO A 280 1.07 4.77 -5.16
N LEU A 281 1.08 5.87 -4.39
CA LEU A 281 0.73 7.21 -4.87
C LEU A 281 1.57 7.64 -6.09
N SER A 282 2.83 7.21 -6.14
CA SER A 282 3.77 7.50 -7.22
C SER A 282 3.45 6.79 -8.55
N SER A 283 2.50 5.84 -8.57
CA SER A 283 2.01 5.25 -9.82
C SER A 283 1.41 6.32 -10.72
N GLU A 284 1.82 6.40 -11.98
CA GLU A 284 1.37 7.45 -12.91
C GLU A 284 -0.16 7.42 -13.12
N HIS A 285 -0.83 8.53 -12.82
CA HIS A 285 -2.28 8.73 -12.96
C HIS A 285 -2.61 10.22 -13.15
N SER A 286 -3.77 10.50 -13.72
CA SER A 286 -4.38 11.83 -13.74
C SER A 286 -5.14 12.11 -12.45
N ASP A 287 -5.13 13.35 -11.98
CA ASP A 287 -5.91 13.79 -10.82
C ASP A 287 -7.41 13.91 -11.14
N ASP A 288 -8.22 13.01 -10.58
CA ASP A 288 -9.68 13.01 -10.62
C ASP A 288 -10.32 14.01 -9.62
N GLY A 289 -9.49 14.80 -8.94
CA GLY A 289 -9.84 15.75 -7.90
C GLY A 289 -9.48 15.28 -6.49
N SER A 290 -9.10 14.01 -6.33
CA SER A 290 -8.83 13.35 -5.07
C SER A 290 -7.51 13.70 -4.41
N SER A 291 -6.58 14.33 -5.14
CA SER A 291 -5.31 14.79 -4.59
C SER A 291 -5.46 15.61 -3.32
N LYS A 292 -6.58 16.32 -3.16
CA LYS A 292 -6.94 17.10 -1.95
C LYS A 292 -6.97 16.26 -0.66
N TRP A 293 -7.27 14.97 -0.76
CA TRP A 293 -7.28 14.03 0.36
C TRP A 293 -6.32 12.85 0.21
N ALA A 294 -5.79 12.60 -0.99
CA ALA A 294 -4.81 11.55 -1.26
C ALA A 294 -3.35 12.02 -1.11
N ASN A 295 -3.05 13.32 -1.31
CA ASN A 295 -1.70 13.83 -1.16
C ASN A 295 -1.16 13.58 0.25
N ASP A 296 0.08 13.06 0.32
CA ASP A 296 0.77 12.68 1.56
C ASP A 296 0.08 11.56 2.37
N MET A 297 -0.79 10.75 1.75
CA MET A 297 -1.47 9.61 2.38
C MET A 297 -1.03 8.26 1.77
N PRO A 298 0.25 7.85 1.89
CA PRO A 298 0.67 6.56 1.36
C PRO A 298 -0.09 5.41 2.02
N HIS A 299 -0.46 4.39 1.24
CA HIS A 299 -1.20 3.20 1.69
C HIS A 299 -0.40 1.90 1.59
N ASP A 300 0.85 1.98 1.14
CA ASP A 300 1.78 0.86 0.94
C ASP A 300 1.91 -0.12 2.12
N GLY A 301 1.80 0.39 3.35
CA GLY A 301 1.85 -0.47 4.53
C GLY A 301 0.74 -1.52 4.59
N TRP A 302 -0.40 -1.27 3.94
CA TRP A 302 -1.45 -2.27 3.81
C TRP A 302 -1.09 -3.40 2.84
N LEU A 303 -0.28 -3.13 1.79
CA LEU A 303 0.33 -4.21 0.99
C LEU A 303 1.32 -5.01 1.83
N ASP A 304 2.16 -4.36 2.63
CA ASP A 304 3.12 -5.03 3.53
C ASP A 304 2.41 -5.94 4.53
N LEU A 305 1.32 -5.45 5.11
CA LEU A 305 0.43 -6.26 5.97
C LEU A 305 -0.11 -7.47 5.20
N SER A 306 -0.59 -7.29 3.98
CA SER A 306 -1.29 -8.31 3.20
C SER A 306 -0.36 -9.43 2.70
N LYS A 307 0.91 -9.14 2.45
CA LYS A 307 1.88 -10.06 1.82
C LYS A 307 1.93 -11.47 2.45
N PRO A 308 2.16 -11.65 3.77
CA PRO A 308 2.20 -12.98 4.36
C PRO A 308 0.82 -13.67 4.35
N PHE A 309 -0.28 -12.92 4.45
CA PHE A 309 -1.63 -13.48 4.37
C PHE A 309 -1.96 -13.99 2.96
N ILE A 310 -1.56 -13.26 1.92
CA ILE A 310 -1.66 -13.69 0.52
C ILE A 310 -0.91 -15.02 0.34
N ALA A 311 0.32 -15.12 0.84
CA ALA A 311 1.11 -16.35 0.74
C ALA A 311 0.45 -17.53 1.47
N ALA A 312 -0.04 -17.32 2.70
CA ALA A 312 -0.78 -18.32 3.47
C ALA A 312 -2.06 -18.77 2.74
N TYR A 313 -2.87 -17.82 2.26
CA TYR A 313 -4.10 -18.07 1.51
C TYR A 313 -3.84 -18.91 0.25
N LYS A 314 -2.80 -18.57 -0.53
CA LYS A 314 -2.42 -19.29 -1.76
C LYS A 314 -2.02 -20.73 -1.46
N ASN A 315 -1.44 -20.99 -0.30
CA ASN A 315 -1.09 -22.34 0.16
C ASN A 315 -2.20 -23.07 0.92
N GLY A 316 -3.34 -22.41 1.18
CA GLY A 316 -4.40 -22.99 2.00
C GLY A 316 -4.00 -23.14 3.47
N ASP A 317 -2.98 -22.42 3.92
CA ASP A 317 -2.53 -22.39 5.31
C ASP A 317 -3.34 -21.34 6.09
N THR A 318 -3.73 -21.70 7.31
CA THR A 318 -4.48 -20.83 8.23
C THR A 318 -3.58 -20.18 9.27
N ASN A 319 -2.29 -20.51 9.29
CA ASN A 319 -1.29 -19.92 10.18
C ASN A 319 -0.35 -18.98 9.43
N VAL A 320 -0.69 -17.68 9.42
CA VAL A 320 0.11 -16.63 8.78
C VAL A 320 1.54 -16.52 9.33
N ALA A 321 1.80 -16.95 10.57
CA ALA A 321 3.13 -16.83 11.19
C ALA A 321 4.23 -17.56 10.41
N ASN A 322 3.87 -18.61 9.67
CA ASN A 322 4.80 -19.37 8.81
C ASN A 322 5.38 -18.53 7.66
N TYR A 323 4.70 -17.46 7.26
CA TYR A 323 5.03 -16.63 6.10
C TYR A 323 5.66 -15.28 6.49
N ILE A 324 5.87 -15.04 7.79
CA ILE A 324 6.50 -13.82 8.29
C ILE A 324 8.02 -14.01 8.29
N THR A 325 8.69 -13.37 7.34
CA THR A 325 10.14 -13.52 7.11
C THR A 325 10.99 -12.48 7.86
N GLN A 326 10.38 -11.37 8.26
CA GLN A 326 11.00 -10.23 8.93
C GLN A 326 10.05 -9.59 9.95
N ASP A 327 10.61 -8.95 10.98
CA ASP A 327 9.81 -8.17 11.93
C ASP A 327 9.36 -6.86 11.27
N GLN A 328 8.06 -6.57 11.32
CA GLN A 328 7.49 -5.31 10.86
C GLN A 328 6.45 -4.76 11.84
N VAL A 329 6.32 -3.44 11.88
CA VAL A 329 5.21 -2.73 12.52
C VAL A 329 4.52 -1.91 11.46
N ILE A 330 3.26 -2.18 11.17
CA ILE A 330 2.41 -1.44 10.25
C ILE A 330 1.43 -0.64 11.09
N TYR A 331 1.21 0.63 10.77
CA TYR A 331 0.30 1.48 11.53
C TYR A 331 -0.48 2.42 10.62
N TRP A 332 -1.69 2.76 11.05
CA TRP A 332 -2.52 3.73 10.34
C TRP A 332 -3.46 4.48 11.27
N TYR A 333 -3.84 5.68 10.84
CA TYR A 333 -4.76 6.56 11.55
C TYR A 333 -5.16 7.74 10.65
N ARG A 334 -6.22 8.46 11.04
CA ARG A 334 -6.59 9.74 10.42
C ARG A 334 -5.74 10.87 10.97
N ARG A 335 -5.34 11.80 10.11
CA ARG A 335 -4.56 13.00 10.47
C ARG A 335 -5.32 13.94 11.42
N ASN A 336 -6.64 13.88 11.43
CA ASN A 336 -7.48 14.77 12.22
C ASN A 336 -8.47 13.97 13.07
N LEU A 337 -8.73 14.47 14.28
CA LEU A 337 -9.75 13.91 15.19
C LEU A 337 -11.16 14.29 14.70
N ASN A 338 -12.16 13.48 15.02
CA ASN A 338 -13.57 13.72 14.69
C ASN A 338 -14.08 15.08 15.15
N SER A 339 -13.54 15.57 16.27
CA SER A 339 -13.93 16.85 16.87
C SER A 339 -13.43 18.07 16.10
N LEU A 340 -12.48 17.93 15.16
CA LEU A 340 -12.00 19.06 14.36
C LEU A 340 -13.17 19.64 13.55
N ASN A 341 -13.30 20.96 13.53
CA ASN A 341 -14.30 21.67 12.73
C ASN A 341 -13.62 22.46 11.60
N CYS A 342 -14.01 22.15 10.36
CA CYS A 342 -13.57 22.79 9.12
C CYS A 342 -14.71 23.49 8.36
N ASP A 343 -15.89 23.66 8.96
CA ASP A 343 -17.09 24.20 8.32
C ASP A 343 -16.88 25.60 7.71
N SER A 344 -15.95 26.38 8.26
CA SER A 344 -15.62 27.72 7.75
C SER A 344 -14.84 27.72 6.43
N THR A 345 -14.25 26.58 6.05
CA THR A 345 -13.37 26.45 4.87
C THR A 345 -13.76 25.29 3.95
N ASP A 346 -14.60 24.38 4.42
CA ASP A 346 -15.12 23.23 3.67
C ASP A 346 -16.60 23.45 3.34
N SER A 347 -16.92 23.53 2.04
CA SER A 347 -18.30 23.72 1.57
C SER A 347 -19.15 22.46 1.50
N LEU A 348 -18.55 21.26 1.56
CA LEU A 348 -19.26 19.99 1.51
C LEU A 348 -19.63 19.48 2.90
N GLY A 349 -18.85 19.87 3.91
CA GLY A 349 -19.03 19.42 5.28
C GLY A 349 -18.53 18.00 5.51
N ARG A 350 -18.73 17.49 6.74
CA ARG A 350 -18.27 16.14 7.11
C ARG A 350 -18.91 15.08 6.21
N PRO A 351 -18.14 14.07 5.75
CA PRO A 351 -18.69 12.94 5.01
C PRO A 351 -19.80 12.23 5.79
N ASP A 352 -20.83 11.74 5.10
CA ASP A 352 -21.81 10.85 5.71
C ASP A 352 -21.12 9.59 6.28
N GLY A 353 -21.58 9.12 7.43
CA GLY A 353 -20.99 7.98 8.13
C GLY A 353 -19.73 8.28 8.96
N TYR A 354 -19.23 9.52 9.00
CA TYR A 354 -17.96 9.84 9.70
C TYR A 354 -17.91 9.38 11.17
N GLN A 355 -19.06 9.30 11.84
CA GLN A 355 -19.17 8.85 13.22
C GLN A 355 -18.80 7.37 13.41
N THR A 356 -18.82 6.58 12.34
CA THR A 356 -18.41 5.18 12.37
C THR A 356 -16.88 5.02 12.46
N LEU A 357 -16.12 6.07 12.12
CA LEU A 357 -14.67 6.07 12.20
C LEU A 357 -14.22 6.58 13.56
N SER A 358 -13.59 5.71 14.36
CA SER A 358 -13.07 6.07 15.67
C SER A 358 -11.79 6.93 15.59
N ASP A 359 -11.52 7.72 16.63
CA ASP A 359 -10.27 8.43 16.82
C ASP A 359 -9.22 7.46 17.41
N THR A 360 -8.61 6.66 16.53
CA THR A 360 -7.76 5.52 16.92
C THR A 360 -6.51 5.43 16.06
N VAL A 361 -5.39 5.08 16.70
CA VAL A 361 -4.17 4.60 16.05
C VAL A 361 -4.18 3.07 16.08
N TYR A 362 -4.22 2.47 14.90
CA TYR A 362 -4.18 1.02 14.70
C TYR A 362 -2.75 0.61 14.40
N VAL A 363 -2.30 -0.50 15.00
CA VAL A 363 -0.94 -1.01 14.83
C VAL A 363 -0.98 -2.52 14.68
N VAL A 364 -0.51 -3.02 13.56
CA VAL A 364 -0.27 -4.44 13.31
C VAL A 364 1.22 -4.72 13.44
N THR A 365 1.57 -5.73 14.23
CA THR A 365 2.92 -6.27 14.28
C THR A 365 2.97 -7.59 13.53
N LEU A 366 3.94 -7.77 12.64
CA LEU A 366 4.28 -9.05 12.02
C LEU A 366 5.64 -9.47 12.59
N LEU A 367 5.65 -10.42 13.53
CA LEU A 367 6.87 -10.74 14.29
C LEU A 367 7.33 -12.19 14.11
N LYS A 368 8.64 -12.39 13.94
CA LYS A 368 9.25 -13.73 13.96
C LYS A 368 9.36 -14.30 15.37
N SER A 369 9.39 -13.42 16.36
CA SER A 369 9.53 -13.77 17.77
C SER A 369 8.79 -12.75 18.62
N ALA A 370 8.22 -13.20 19.74
CA ALA A 370 7.49 -12.32 20.63
C ALA A 370 8.36 -11.14 21.13
N GLY A 371 7.72 -10.04 21.47
CA GLY A 371 8.33 -8.84 22.02
C GLY A 371 7.31 -7.97 22.73
N SER A 372 7.71 -6.76 23.09
CA SER A 372 6.79 -5.76 23.65
C SER A 372 6.77 -4.52 22.77
N ILE A 373 5.57 -4.11 22.35
CA ILE A 373 5.36 -2.94 21.49
C ILE A 373 4.82 -1.78 22.33
N THR A 374 5.57 -0.69 22.38
CA THR A 374 5.12 0.59 22.94
C THR A 374 4.62 1.48 21.82
N ILE A 375 3.37 1.94 21.95
CA ILE A 375 2.69 2.81 21.00
C ILE A 375 2.36 4.11 21.70
N LYS A 376 2.86 5.22 21.17
CA LYS A 376 2.55 6.57 21.62
C LYS A 376 1.78 7.30 20.54
N SER A 377 0.74 8.02 20.93
CA SER A 377 0.01 8.97 20.08
C SER A 377 -0.21 10.24 20.90
N GLY A 378 0.54 11.30 20.61
CA GLY A 378 0.45 12.53 21.38
C GLY A 378 0.70 12.33 22.88
N SER A 379 -0.29 12.66 23.70
CA SER A 379 -0.28 12.46 25.15
C SER A 379 -0.61 11.03 25.59
N ASN A 380 -1.11 10.17 24.70
CA ASN A 380 -1.43 8.77 25.00
C ASN A 380 -0.20 7.89 24.79
N SER A 381 0.00 6.92 25.69
CA SER A 381 1.05 5.91 25.57
C SER A 381 0.59 4.61 26.20
N GLN A 382 0.76 3.50 25.48
CA GLN A 382 0.46 2.15 25.97
C GLN A 382 1.53 1.18 25.51
N THR A 383 1.75 0.13 26.31
CA THR A 383 2.71 -0.95 25.99
C THR A 383 2.00 -2.28 26.05
N PHE A 384 2.19 -3.10 25.02
CA PHE A 384 1.55 -4.40 24.86
C PHE A 384 2.59 -5.50 24.75
N ASN A 385 2.21 -6.72 25.12
CA ASN A 385 2.95 -7.91 24.73
C ASN A 385 2.48 -8.32 23.34
N ALA A 386 3.41 -8.40 22.39
CA ALA A 386 3.15 -8.85 21.03
C ALA A 386 3.73 -10.25 20.85
N GLY A 387 2.87 -11.22 20.50
CA GLY A 387 3.29 -12.58 20.19
C GLY A 387 4.11 -12.65 18.90
N ALA A 388 4.78 -13.78 18.67
CA ALA A 388 5.19 -14.11 17.30
C ALA A 388 3.94 -14.28 16.42
N GLY A 389 4.06 -14.03 15.11
CA GLY A 389 2.92 -13.99 14.20
C GLY A 389 2.39 -12.57 13.97
N ALA A 390 1.16 -12.49 13.47
CA ALA A 390 0.48 -11.24 13.19
C ALA A 390 -0.44 -10.86 14.36
N ASN A 391 -0.31 -9.66 14.91
CA ASN A 391 -1.12 -9.19 16.05
C ASN A 391 -1.54 -7.74 15.81
N ILE A 392 -2.75 -7.36 16.23
CA ILE A 392 -3.24 -5.98 16.15
C ILE A 392 -3.40 -5.35 17.53
N PHE A 393 -3.10 -4.07 17.64
CA PHE A 393 -3.24 -3.24 18.82
C PHE A 393 -3.85 -1.89 18.46
N THR A 394 -4.55 -1.28 19.41
CA THR A 394 -5.18 0.03 19.23
C THR A 394 -4.83 0.94 20.40
N VAL A 395 -4.54 2.22 20.10
CA VAL A 395 -4.40 3.28 21.10
C VAL A 395 -5.28 4.46 20.68
N ASN A 396 -5.90 5.12 21.66
CA ASN A 396 -6.66 6.35 21.38
C ASN A 396 -5.78 7.39 20.69
N ALA A 397 -6.27 7.97 19.61
CA ALA A 397 -5.58 9.06 18.93
C ALA A 397 -5.52 10.30 19.83
N ALA A 398 -4.38 10.98 19.84
CA ALA A 398 -4.26 12.31 20.42
C ALA A 398 -3.33 13.19 19.58
N LEU A 399 -3.50 14.50 19.72
CA LEU A 399 -2.74 15.50 18.96
C LEU A 399 -1.23 15.37 19.19
N GLY A 400 -0.47 15.60 18.13
CA GLY A 400 0.98 15.49 18.08
C GLY A 400 1.44 14.19 17.44
N GLN A 401 2.66 13.80 17.80
CA GLN A 401 3.43 12.78 17.11
C GLN A 401 3.07 11.35 17.52
N GLN A 402 3.18 10.42 16.57
CA GLN A 402 3.00 8.99 16.78
C GLN A 402 4.35 8.28 16.73
N THR A 403 4.69 7.52 17.77
CA THR A 403 5.96 6.77 17.84
C THR A 403 5.71 5.33 18.23
N PHE A 404 6.50 4.43 17.66
CA PHE A 404 6.36 2.99 17.85
C PHE A 404 7.72 2.40 18.20
N THR A 405 7.78 1.57 19.24
CA THR A 405 9.02 0.94 19.69
C THR A 405 8.76 -0.51 20.08
N LEU A 406 9.29 -1.45 19.29
CA LEU A 406 9.34 -2.87 19.61
C LEU A 406 10.61 -3.16 20.42
N THR A 407 10.44 -3.80 21.57
CA THR A 407 11.55 -4.21 22.45
C THR A 407 11.55 -5.70 22.73
N ARG A 408 12.75 -6.25 22.98
CA ARG A 408 12.94 -7.61 23.51
C ARG A 408 14.03 -7.57 24.57
N ASN A 409 13.75 -8.14 25.73
CA ASN A 409 14.68 -8.13 26.88
C ASN A 409 15.19 -6.72 27.25
N GLY A 410 14.32 -5.70 27.11
CA GLY A 410 14.65 -4.30 27.39
C GLY A 410 15.46 -3.58 26.30
N ALA A 411 15.87 -4.26 25.23
CA ALA A 411 16.55 -3.64 24.09
C ALA A 411 15.56 -3.32 22.96
N SER A 412 15.70 -2.15 22.33
CA SER A 412 14.95 -1.78 21.13
C SER A 412 15.38 -2.65 19.96
N VAL A 413 14.42 -3.29 19.31
CA VAL A 413 14.59 -4.09 18.09
C VAL A 413 14.25 -3.25 16.87
N LEU A 414 13.14 -2.51 16.96
CA LEU A 414 12.61 -1.70 15.87
C LEU A 414 11.95 -0.48 16.49
N SER A 415 12.27 0.70 16.01
CA SER A 415 11.66 1.93 16.49
C SER A 415 11.57 2.95 15.38
N GLY A 416 10.55 3.79 15.45
CA GLY A 416 10.44 4.91 14.56
C GLY A 416 9.27 5.81 14.90
N THR A 417 9.21 6.88 14.14
CA THR A 417 8.27 7.96 14.33
C THR A 417 7.54 8.18 13.02
N SER A 418 6.23 8.34 13.10
CA SER A 418 5.44 8.64 11.92
C SER A 418 5.81 10.00 11.32
N LEU A 419 5.73 10.10 9.99
CA LEU A 419 5.92 11.35 9.25
C LEU A 419 4.68 12.24 9.26
N MET A 420 3.55 11.75 9.80
CA MET A 420 2.27 12.46 9.84
C MET A 420 1.81 12.68 11.27
N ASP A 421 1.91 13.89 11.81
CA ASP A 421 1.32 14.19 13.12
C ASP A 421 -0.21 14.21 13.04
N ILE A 422 -0.87 13.84 14.14
CA ILE A 422 -2.29 14.11 14.32
C ILE A 422 -2.45 15.57 14.73
N THR A 423 -3.23 16.34 13.96
CA THR A 423 -3.30 17.79 14.10
C THR A 423 -4.72 18.32 14.29
N ALA A 424 -4.83 19.51 14.86
CA ALA A 424 -6.06 20.31 14.90
C ALA A 424 -6.14 21.30 13.72
N VAL A 425 -5.50 20.98 12.58
CA VAL A 425 -5.45 21.83 11.39
C VAL A 425 -6.22 21.14 10.27
N CYS A 426 -7.16 21.86 9.66
CA CYS A 426 -7.89 21.40 8.47
C CYS A 426 -6.92 21.29 7.29
N THR A 427 -6.59 20.06 6.90
CA THR A 427 -5.69 19.80 5.77
C THR A 427 -6.32 20.37 4.51
N CYS A 428 -5.63 21.33 3.88
CA CYS A 428 -6.15 22.06 2.72
C CYS A 428 -7.53 22.70 2.94
N GLY A 429 -7.89 23.00 4.19
CA GLY A 429 -9.18 23.58 4.57
C GLY A 429 -10.35 22.58 4.57
N LEU A 430 -10.10 21.28 4.41
CA LEU A 430 -11.13 20.26 4.22
C LEU A 430 -11.23 19.27 5.39
N TYR A 431 -12.38 18.60 5.46
CA TYR A 431 -12.55 17.35 6.19
C TYR A 431 -11.90 16.20 5.41
N ASN A 432 -10.68 15.83 5.79
CA ASN A 432 -10.01 14.65 5.23
C ASN A 432 -10.15 13.45 6.18
N PHE A 433 -10.93 12.45 5.77
CA PHE A 433 -11.10 11.18 6.48
C PHE A 433 -10.34 10.01 5.83
N ASN A 434 -9.47 10.28 4.85
CA ASN A 434 -8.49 9.31 4.40
C ASN A 434 -7.49 8.98 5.55
N ALA A 435 -6.90 7.79 5.51
CA ALA A 435 -5.93 7.34 6.49
C ALA A 435 -4.50 7.61 6.00
N TYR A 436 -3.62 7.95 6.93
CA TYR A 436 -2.19 7.83 6.71
C TYR A 436 -1.75 6.43 7.13
N VAL A 437 -0.95 5.75 6.30
CA VAL A 437 -0.38 4.43 6.61
C VAL A 437 1.15 4.52 6.60
N GLY A 438 1.78 3.95 7.62
CA GLY A 438 3.23 3.86 7.70
C GLY A 438 3.69 2.49 8.19
N THR A 439 4.99 2.27 8.04
CA THR A 439 5.63 1.01 8.42
C THR A 439 6.94 1.25 9.17
N LEU A 440 7.35 0.27 9.95
CA LEU A 440 8.70 0.08 10.44
C LEU A 440 9.18 -1.31 10.00
N PRO A 441 10.39 -1.45 9.43
CA PRO A 441 11.23 -0.37 8.91
C PRO A 441 10.46 0.54 7.94
N ALA A 442 10.85 1.82 7.88
CA ALA A 442 10.15 2.79 7.04
C ALA A 442 10.19 2.38 5.57
N GLY A 443 9.03 2.44 4.91
CA GLY A 443 8.91 2.26 3.46
C GLY A 443 9.61 3.36 2.67
N ALA A 444 9.67 3.17 1.35
CA ALA A 444 10.19 4.18 0.44
C ALA A 444 9.30 5.43 0.42
N SER A 445 9.88 6.56 -0.01
CA SER A 445 9.11 7.78 -0.27
C SER A 445 8.14 7.53 -1.42
N ASP A 446 6.85 7.80 -1.20
CA ASP A 446 5.77 7.57 -2.16
C ASP A 446 4.92 8.83 -2.35
N PRO A 447 5.46 9.87 -3.03
CA PRO A 447 4.72 11.09 -3.31
C PRO A 447 3.80 10.93 -4.52
N LEU A 448 2.70 11.70 -4.56
CA LEU A 448 1.94 11.89 -5.79
C LEU A 448 2.81 12.53 -6.89
N PRO A 449 2.70 12.08 -8.15
CA PRO A 449 3.36 12.72 -9.27
C PRO A 449 2.70 14.08 -9.61
N PRO A 450 3.35 14.93 -10.41
CA PRO A 450 2.79 16.23 -10.82
C PRO A 450 1.38 16.15 -11.43
N ASP A 451 1.13 15.16 -12.29
CA ASP A 451 -0.18 14.96 -12.93
C ASP A 451 -1.26 14.53 -11.94
N GLY A 452 -0.86 13.79 -10.89
CA GLY A 452 -1.71 13.43 -9.75
C GLY A 452 -1.97 14.59 -8.78
N LEU A 453 -1.34 15.76 -8.98
CA LEU A 453 -1.54 16.97 -8.18
C LEU A 453 -2.25 18.10 -8.96
N ALA A 454 -2.59 17.87 -10.23
CA ALA A 454 -3.05 18.90 -11.15
C ALA A 454 -4.33 19.64 -10.69
N GLN A 455 -5.19 18.99 -9.91
CA GLN A 455 -6.45 19.53 -9.40
C GLN A 455 -6.42 19.80 -7.89
N LEU A 456 -5.25 19.75 -7.24
CA LEU A 456 -5.13 19.90 -5.78
C LEU A 456 -5.75 21.21 -5.29
N THR A 457 -5.44 22.33 -5.94
CA THR A 457 -5.94 23.65 -5.51
C THR A 457 -7.31 23.99 -6.07
N ALA A 458 -7.87 23.16 -6.96
CA ALA A 458 -9.13 23.47 -7.63
C ALA A 458 -10.29 23.46 -6.62
N GLY A 459 -10.98 24.59 -6.49
CA GLY A 459 -12.16 24.73 -5.62
C GLY A 459 -11.85 24.84 -4.13
N LEU A 460 -10.58 24.85 -3.70
CA LEU A 460 -10.22 25.10 -2.30
C LEU A 460 -10.54 26.54 -1.90
N GLN A 461 -11.08 26.73 -0.70
CA GLN A 461 -11.31 28.06 -0.13
C GLN A 461 -10.06 28.67 0.52
N VAL A 462 -8.99 27.88 0.68
CA VAL A 462 -7.73 28.29 1.30
C VAL A 462 -6.59 28.29 0.28
N THR A 463 -5.59 29.13 0.51
CA THR A 463 -4.38 29.25 -0.32
C THR A 463 -3.14 28.61 0.31
N THR A 464 -3.30 27.97 1.48
CA THR A 464 -2.21 27.34 2.24
C THR A 464 -1.75 26.01 1.65
N CYS A 465 -2.59 25.37 0.84
CA CYS A 465 -2.32 24.11 0.17
C CYS A 465 -1.61 24.38 -1.17
N LYS A 466 -0.50 23.68 -1.44
CA LYS A 466 0.28 23.79 -2.67
C LYS A 466 0.33 22.45 -3.39
N PRO A 467 0.31 22.41 -4.73
CA PRO A 467 0.42 21.20 -5.55
C PRO A 467 1.84 20.61 -5.49
N THR A 468 2.26 20.25 -4.29
CA THR A 468 3.59 19.73 -3.96
C THR A 468 3.45 18.77 -2.77
N PRO A 469 4.06 17.57 -2.84
CA PRO A 469 4.15 16.67 -1.70
C PRO A 469 4.79 17.37 -0.49
N SER A 470 4.29 17.09 0.71
CA SER A 470 4.73 17.76 1.95
C SER A 470 4.95 16.81 3.13
N LEU A 471 4.80 15.50 2.92
CA LEU A 471 4.99 14.48 3.97
C LEU A 471 6.37 14.63 4.64
N GLY A 472 6.39 14.62 5.98
CA GLY A 472 7.61 14.82 6.76
C GLY A 472 8.12 16.27 6.85
N THR A 473 7.56 17.21 6.08
CA THR A 473 7.91 18.66 6.12
C THR A 473 6.81 19.53 6.74
N ASN A 474 5.68 18.92 7.08
CA ASN A 474 4.56 19.59 7.72
C ASN A 474 5.00 20.28 9.02
N PRO A 475 4.71 21.58 9.22
CA PRO A 475 5.12 22.28 10.43
C PRO A 475 4.46 21.62 11.65
N PRO A 476 5.21 21.36 12.73
CA PRO A 476 4.62 20.88 13.97
C PRO A 476 3.54 21.86 14.41
N THR A 477 2.38 21.34 14.81
CA THR A 477 1.25 22.20 15.20
C THR A 477 1.67 23.15 16.31
N SER A 478 1.74 24.44 16.00
CA SER A 478 1.74 25.48 17.02
C SER A 478 0.36 25.43 17.69
N THR A 479 0.27 24.77 18.83
CA THR A 479 -0.88 24.91 19.72
C THR A 479 -1.00 26.39 20.08
N VAL A 480 -2.11 27.02 19.73
CA VAL A 480 -2.51 28.30 20.31
C VAL A 480 -2.70 28.05 21.80
N ASN A 481 -1.71 28.40 22.61
CA ASN A 481 -1.85 28.45 24.06
C ASN A 481 -1.44 29.84 24.54
N ASN A 482 -2.43 30.50 25.16
CA ASN A 482 -2.24 31.69 25.98
C ASN A 482 -1.22 31.41 27.09
N GLY A 483 -0.16 32.23 27.13
CA GLY A 483 0.60 32.66 28.31
C GLY A 483 1.11 31.62 29.30
N GLY A 484 2.44 31.42 29.35
CA GLY A 484 3.10 30.98 30.58
C GLY A 484 4.45 30.26 30.41
N GLY A 485 5.54 31.02 30.36
CA GLY A 485 6.86 30.71 30.93
C GLY A 485 7.49 29.31 30.79
N GLY A 486 8.48 29.21 29.89
CA GLY A 486 9.83 28.71 30.23
C GLY A 486 10.09 27.20 30.33
N SER A 487 10.53 26.60 29.23
CA SER A 487 11.78 25.82 29.16
C SER A 487 12.08 25.50 27.68
N SER A 488 13.27 25.84 27.22
CA SER A 488 13.68 25.67 25.82
C SER A 488 13.87 24.18 25.52
N PRO A 489 13.22 23.60 24.48
CA PRO A 489 13.54 22.24 24.06
C PRO A 489 14.92 22.22 23.41
N THR A 490 15.68 21.17 23.70
CA THR A 490 16.94 20.85 23.04
C THR A 490 16.68 20.62 21.54
N PRO A 491 17.39 21.26 20.60
CA PRO A 491 17.10 21.13 19.18
C PRO A 491 17.44 19.74 18.64
N THR A 492 16.51 19.10 17.91
CA THR A 492 16.63 17.76 17.31
C THR A 492 17.06 17.77 15.84
N ASN A 493 17.35 18.94 15.25
CA ASN A 493 17.75 19.02 13.85
C ASN A 493 19.24 18.69 13.70
N CYS A 494 19.59 17.93 12.67
CA CYS A 494 21.00 17.77 12.29
C CYS A 494 21.57 19.13 11.91
N ASN A 495 22.70 19.51 12.50
CA ASN A 495 23.40 20.77 12.18
C ASN A 495 24.88 20.55 11.83
N ALA A 496 25.30 19.30 11.71
CA ALA A 496 26.58 18.90 11.16
C ALA A 496 26.48 17.44 10.72
N GLY A 497 27.09 17.09 9.59
CA GLY A 497 27.14 15.71 9.12
C GLY A 497 28.32 15.47 8.18
N THR A 498 28.53 14.20 7.87
CA THR A 498 29.61 13.73 6.98
C THR A 498 29.07 12.64 6.05
N VAL A 499 29.85 12.26 5.06
CA VAL A 499 29.56 11.09 4.21
C VAL A 499 29.55 9.80 5.06
N ALA A 500 28.64 8.87 4.74
CA ALA A 500 28.56 7.57 5.42
C ALA A 500 29.74 6.65 5.07
N ASP A 501 30.04 5.70 5.95
CA ASP A 501 31.10 4.72 5.71
C ASP A 501 30.77 3.83 4.50
N GLY A 502 31.73 3.69 3.57
CA GLY A 502 31.56 2.89 2.35
C GLY A 502 31.01 3.65 1.14
N GLU A 503 30.62 4.91 1.33
CA GLU A 503 30.13 5.77 0.25
C GLU A 503 31.24 6.53 -0.49
N SER A 504 30.89 7.05 -1.68
CA SER A 504 31.82 7.84 -2.49
C SER A 504 32.28 9.10 -1.74
N GLY A 505 33.58 9.37 -1.73
CA GLY A 505 34.13 10.62 -1.18
C GLY A 505 33.57 11.87 -1.85
N ASN A 506 32.98 11.74 -3.06
CA ASN A 506 32.32 12.83 -3.77
C ASN A 506 31.04 13.32 -3.06
N PHE A 507 30.47 12.57 -2.11
CA PHE A 507 29.39 13.03 -1.23
C PHE A 507 29.85 13.95 -0.09
N THR A 508 31.16 14.00 0.23
CA THR A 508 31.66 14.66 1.45
C THR A 508 31.20 16.11 1.56
N GLY A 509 31.38 16.91 0.50
CA GLY A 509 30.98 18.31 0.49
C GLY A 509 29.47 18.50 0.54
N LEU A 510 28.72 17.63 -0.15
CA LEU A 510 27.26 17.66 -0.20
C LEU A 510 26.67 17.36 1.18
N CYS A 511 27.12 16.29 1.83
CA CYS A 511 26.68 15.90 3.16
C CYS A 511 27.06 16.95 4.23
N GLN A 512 28.29 17.48 4.18
CA GLN A 512 28.71 18.52 5.13
C GLN A 512 27.83 19.77 5.02
N PHE A 513 27.56 20.24 3.80
CA PHE A 513 26.71 21.41 3.58
C PHE A 513 25.26 21.13 3.96
N ALA A 514 24.66 20.08 3.40
CA ALA A 514 23.25 19.77 3.58
C ALA A 514 22.90 19.49 5.05
N CYS A 515 23.69 18.64 5.71
CA CYS A 515 23.47 18.28 7.11
C CYS A 515 23.68 19.47 8.05
N SER A 516 24.48 20.48 7.67
CA SER A 516 24.62 21.70 8.47
C SER A 516 23.34 22.56 8.53
N PHE A 517 22.41 22.32 7.60
CA PHE A 517 21.17 23.05 7.46
C PHE A 517 19.92 22.21 7.74
N GLY A 518 20.07 21.02 8.33
CA GLY A 518 18.95 20.17 8.70
C GLY A 518 18.53 19.15 7.64
N TYR A 519 19.11 19.18 6.45
CA TYR A 519 18.85 18.19 5.40
C TYR A 519 19.97 17.14 5.37
N CYS A 520 19.79 16.04 6.09
CA CYS A 520 20.81 15.00 6.21
C CYS A 520 20.23 13.62 5.84
N PRO A 521 20.10 13.31 4.53
CA PRO A 521 19.45 12.08 4.08
C PRO A 521 20.26 10.85 4.52
N PRO A 522 19.61 9.85 5.15
CA PRO A 522 20.27 8.59 5.51
C PRO A 522 20.63 7.80 4.24
N GLY A 523 21.77 7.11 4.25
CA GLY A 523 22.35 6.46 3.09
C GLY A 523 23.68 7.13 2.74
N PRO A 524 23.69 8.21 1.93
CA PRO A 524 24.92 8.91 1.57
C PRO A 524 25.54 9.69 2.74
N CYS A 525 24.74 10.12 3.73
CA CYS A 525 25.18 10.98 4.83
C CYS A 525 24.90 10.39 6.23
N VAL A 526 25.72 10.81 7.19
CA VAL A 526 25.58 10.54 8.64
C VAL A 526 25.60 11.85 9.40
N CYS A 527 24.61 12.05 10.26
CA CYS A 527 24.56 13.21 11.14
C CYS A 527 25.61 13.08 12.28
N THR A 528 26.40 14.12 12.48
CA THR A 528 27.45 14.19 13.50
C THR A 528 27.20 15.24 14.58
N GLY A 529 26.17 16.07 14.43
CA GLY A 529 25.80 17.10 15.41
C GLY A 529 24.33 17.48 15.33
N PHE A 530 23.74 17.82 16.48
CA PHE A 530 22.36 18.29 16.57
C PHE A 530 22.31 19.70 17.15
N GLY A 531 21.48 20.56 16.55
CA GLY A 531 21.35 21.96 16.96
C GLY A 531 20.38 22.72 16.05
N PRO A 532 20.13 24.02 16.32
CA PRO A 532 19.30 24.84 15.45
C PRO A 532 19.97 24.98 14.08
N SER A 533 19.19 24.85 13.02
CA SER A 533 19.67 24.95 11.64
C SER A 533 18.71 25.83 10.84
N THR A 534 19.28 26.77 10.06
CA THR A 534 18.52 27.62 9.14
C THR A 534 19.25 27.62 7.80
N PRO A 535 18.70 27.02 6.74
CA PRO A 535 19.33 27.03 5.43
C PRO A 535 19.47 28.47 4.89
N PRO A 536 20.48 28.75 4.06
CA PRO A 536 20.55 29.98 3.27
C PRO A 536 19.28 30.17 2.43
N ALA A 537 18.98 31.40 2.03
CA ALA A 537 17.86 31.64 1.12
C ALA A 537 18.03 30.84 -0.19
N THR A 538 16.93 30.31 -0.70
CA THR A 538 16.88 29.59 -1.97
C THR A 538 17.23 30.53 -3.13
N ASN A 539 18.07 30.09 -4.05
CA ASN A 539 18.33 30.78 -5.32
C ASN A 539 17.33 30.42 -6.43
N GLY A 540 16.42 29.47 -6.17
CA GLY A 540 15.36 29.03 -7.09
C GLY A 540 15.83 28.14 -8.24
N ARG A 541 17.06 27.64 -8.20
CA ARG A 541 17.64 26.75 -9.22
C ARG A 541 17.98 25.41 -8.57
N ASN A 542 17.38 24.32 -9.02
CA ASN A 542 17.71 23.00 -8.50
C ASN A 542 19.03 22.52 -9.09
N GLY A 543 19.50 21.39 -8.58
CA GLY A 543 20.62 20.67 -9.14
C GLY A 543 20.26 19.21 -9.35
N CYS A 544 20.95 18.58 -10.29
CA CYS A 544 20.94 17.15 -10.52
C CYS A 544 22.39 16.64 -10.49
N PRO A 545 22.57 15.31 -10.36
CA PRO A 545 23.88 14.71 -10.45
C PRO A 545 24.48 14.93 -11.84
N VAL A 546 25.79 15.13 -11.91
CA VAL A 546 26.49 15.12 -13.20
C VAL A 546 26.44 13.73 -13.84
N ALA A 547 26.54 13.69 -15.17
CA ALA A 547 26.49 12.43 -15.92
C ALA A 547 27.49 11.38 -15.40
N GLY A 548 26.95 10.23 -14.98
CA GLY A 548 27.73 9.10 -14.45
C GLY A 548 27.62 8.90 -12.94
N GLU A 549 27.08 9.88 -12.20
CA GLU A 549 26.76 9.72 -10.78
C GLU A 549 25.39 9.03 -10.58
N PRO A 550 25.22 8.20 -9.53
CA PRO A 550 23.97 7.50 -9.26
C PRO A 550 22.87 8.43 -8.74
N SER A 551 21.61 7.99 -8.81
CA SER A 551 20.43 8.73 -8.30
C SER A 551 20.48 9.07 -6.81
N ALA A 552 21.38 8.44 -6.04
CA ALA A 552 21.65 8.81 -4.65
C ALA A 552 22.10 10.28 -4.47
N TYR A 553 22.58 10.93 -5.54
CA TYR A 553 22.93 12.35 -5.56
C TYR A 553 21.73 13.28 -5.79
N ASP A 554 20.58 12.80 -6.28
CA ASP A 554 19.46 13.63 -6.74
C ASP A 554 18.96 14.59 -5.65
N GLY A 555 18.67 14.06 -4.46
CA GLY A 555 18.18 14.86 -3.33
C GLY A 555 19.23 15.85 -2.81
N LEU A 556 20.49 15.42 -2.73
CA LEU A 556 21.60 16.24 -2.27
C LEU A 556 21.90 17.38 -3.24
N CYS A 557 22.03 17.08 -4.54
CA CYS A 557 22.26 18.09 -5.57
C CYS A 557 21.11 19.09 -5.67
N SER A 558 19.86 18.61 -5.58
CA SER A 558 18.69 19.49 -5.58
C SER A 558 18.74 20.48 -4.42
N PHE A 559 18.97 19.98 -3.20
CA PHE A 559 19.05 20.83 -2.01
C PHE A 559 20.26 21.79 -2.05
N THR A 560 21.47 21.27 -2.25
CA THR A 560 22.68 22.09 -2.12
C THR A 560 22.75 23.16 -3.22
N CYS A 561 22.44 22.82 -4.47
CA CYS A 561 22.47 23.79 -5.57
C CYS A 561 21.42 24.89 -5.37
N ASN A 562 20.22 24.54 -4.88
CA ASN A 562 19.18 25.51 -4.56
C ASN A 562 19.58 26.46 -3.42
N HIS A 563 20.43 26.00 -2.50
CA HIS A 563 20.97 26.80 -1.40
C HIS A 563 22.37 27.38 -1.67
N GLY A 564 22.81 27.41 -2.93
CA GLY A 564 24.02 28.13 -3.37
C GLY A 564 25.32 27.35 -3.28
N TYR A 565 25.28 26.04 -3.01
CA TYR A 565 26.43 25.14 -3.05
C TYR A 565 26.24 24.07 -4.13
N CYS A 566 26.79 24.30 -5.32
CA CYS A 566 26.66 23.40 -6.47
C CYS A 566 28.06 23.00 -6.99
N PRO A 567 28.70 21.98 -6.41
CA PRO A 567 30.05 21.57 -6.81
C PRO A 567 30.03 20.84 -8.16
N GLU A 568 30.69 21.41 -9.17
CA GLU A 568 30.70 20.94 -10.57
C GLU A 568 31.17 19.48 -10.77
N GLY A 569 31.87 18.89 -9.79
CA GLY A 569 32.31 17.50 -9.82
C GLY A 569 31.27 16.49 -9.33
N ALA A 570 30.15 16.94 -8.77
CA ALA A 570 29.09 16.09 -8.24
C ALA A 570 27.70 16.50 -8.73
N CYS A 571 27.47 17.81 -8.92
CA CYS A 571 26.18 18.36 -9.29
C CYS A 571 26.30 19.39 -10.42
N GLU A 572 25.26 19.49 -11.24
CA GLU A 572 25.03 20.56 -12.20
C GLU A 572 23.62 21.15 -12.04
N TYR A 573 23.41 22.37 -12.56
CA TYR A 573 22.09 22.99 -12.50
C TYR A 573 21.14 22.38 -13.54
N CYS A 574 19.95 22.05 -13.06
CA CYS A 574 18.75 21.74 -13.81
C CYS A 574 17.53 22.22 -12.98
#